data_AF-A0A1L7NMJ2-F1
#
_entry.id   AF-A0A1L7NMJ2-F1
#
_cell.length_a   1.000
_cell.length_b   1.000
_cell.length_c   1.000
_cell.angle_alpha   90.00
_cell.angle_beta   90.00
_cell.angle_gamma   90.00
#
_symmetry.space_group_name_H-M   'P 1'
#
loop_
_entity.id
_entity.type
_entity.pdbx_description
1 polymer ?
#
loop_
_entity_poly.entity_id
_entity_poly.type
_entity_poly.pdbx_seq_one_letter_code
_entity_poly.pdbx_strand_id
1 'polypeptide(L)'
;MARKRKWVDRRCCDWDTFLTSLMAAAQRYRFPLILVNWCEARSYWRRHSCTGAEVIQMQRAREVNDGQYMLSTPPRRRGFRRG
;
A
#
# COMPACT_ATOMS: atom_id res chain seq x y z
N MET A 1 15.65 18.40 -38.30
CA MET A 1 14.90 18.50 -37.03
C MET A 1 15.12 17.21 -36.25
N ALA A 2 15.88 17.24 -35.15
CA ALA A 2 16.12 16.05 -34.34
C ALA A 2 14.85 15.70 -33.54
N ARG A 3 14.29 14.52 -33.80
CA ARG A 3 13.14 13.98 -33.08
C ARG A 3 13.53 13.81 -31.60
N LYS A 4 12.94 14.61 -30.71
CA LYS A 4 13.12 14.48 -29.25
C LYS A 4 12.86 13.02 -28.87
N ARG A 5 13.88 12.34 -28.33
CA ARG A 5 13.72 10.98 -27.80
C ARG A 5 12.69 11.06 -26.68
N LYS A 6 11.61 10.28 -26.80
CA LYS A 6 10.61 10.15 -25.75
C LYS A 6 11.34 9.61 -24.53
N TRP A 7 11.23 10.28 -23.39
CA TRP A 7 11.70 9.71 -22.13
C TRP A 7 10.96 8.40 -21.90
N VAL A 8 11.66 7.29 -22.04
CA VAL A 8 11.15 5.98 -21.68
C VAL A 8 11.41 5.87 -20.20
N ASP A 9 10.35 5.91 -19.41
CA ASP A 9 10.38 5.55 -17.99
C ASP A 9 10.70 4.05 -17.91
N ARG A 10 12.00 3.72 -18.04
CA ARG A 10 12.52 2.38 -17.79
C ARG A 10 12.44 2.20 -16.28
N ARG A 11 11.28 1.76 -15.81
CA ARG A 11 11.15 1.25 -14.45
C ARG A 11 12.21 0.17 -14.23
N CYS A 12 12.74 0.10 -13.02
CA CYS A 12 13.76 -0.87 -12.66
C CYS A 12 13.29 -2.33 -12.83
N CYS A 13 11.97 -2.56 -12.92
CA CYS A 13 11.40 -3.89 -13.07
C CYS A 13 9.99 -3.86 -13.70
N ASP A 14 9.65 -4.96 -14.39
CA ASP A 14 8.30 -5.21 -14.91
C ASP A 14 7.30 -5.49 -13.79
N TRP A 15 6.01 -5.48 -14.14
CA TRP A 15 4.93 -5.70 -13.18
C TRP A 15 5.04 -7.05 -12.46
N ASP A 16 5.43 -8.10 -13.16
CA ASP A 16 5.55 -9.45 -12.58
C ASP A 16 6.67 -9.53 -11.55
N THR A 17 7.81 -8.87 -11.83
CA THR A 17 8.92 -8.76 -10.89
C THR A 17 8.51 -7.95 -9.66
N PHE A 18 7.77 -6.86 -9.85
CA PHE A 18 7.20 -6.10 -8.73
C PHE A 18 6.26 -6.97 -7.88
N LEU A 19 5.33 -7.70 -8.50
CA LEU A 19 4.39 -8.59 -7.80
C LEU A 19 5.11 -9.65 -6.98
N THR A 20 6.11 -10.30 -7.57
CA THR A 20 6.93 -11.31 -6.88
C THR A 20 7.63 -10.70 -5.67
N SER A 21 8.21 -9.51 -5.83
CA SER A 21 8.85 -8.79 -4.72
C SER A 21 7.87 -8.41 -3.62
N LEU A 22 6.64 -8.03 -3.98
CA LEU A 22 5.60 -7.63 -3.05
C LEU A 22 5.09 -8.82 -2.23
N MET A 23 4.83 -9.96 -2.88
CA MET A 23 4.42 -11.18 -2.19
C MET A 23 5.51 -11.70 -1.24
N ALA A 24 6.78 -11.68 -1.69
CA ALA A 24 7.91 -12.03 -0.84
C ALA A 24 8.05 -11.07 0.34
N ALA A 25 7.83 -9.78 0.14
CA ALA A 25 7.81 -8.80 1.24
C ALA A 25 6.66 -9.06 2.21
N ALA A 26 5.45 -9.32 1.71
CA ALA A 26 4.29 -9.65 2.55
C ALA A 26 4.58 -10.84 3.46
N GLN A 27 5.18 -11.90 2.92
CA GLN A 27 5.62 -13.06 3.70
C GLN A 27 6.68 -12.70 4.75
N ARG A 28 7.72 -11.94 4.37
CA ARG A 28 8.78 -11.51 5.29
C ARG A 28 8.27 -10.65 6.45
N TYR A 29 7.35 -9.73 6.16
CA TYR A 29 6.73 -8.85 7.16
C TYR A 29 5.54 -9.49 7.88
N ARG A 30 5.21 -10.75 7.58
CA ARG A 30 4.01 -11.47 8.07
C ARG A 30 2.73 -10.65 7.87
N PHE A 31 2.66 -9.90 6.77
CA PHE A 31 1.49 -9.14 6.38
C PHE A 31 0.55 -10.06 5.58
N PRO A 32 -0.67 -10.33 6.05
CA PRO A 32 -1.60 -11.23 5.37
C PRO A 32 -1.89 -10.77 3.94
N LEU A 33 -1.71 -11.67 2.96
CA LEU A 33 -1.97 -11.34 1.55
C LEU A 33 -3.41 -10.89 1.27
N ILE A 34 -4.35 -11.33 2.10
CA ILE A 34 -5.76 -10.90 2.02
C ILE A 34 -5.95 -9.42 2.38
N LEU A 35 -5.05 -8.85 3.19
CA LEU A 35 -5.08 -7.43 3.57
C LEU A 35 -4.29 -6.56 2.59
N VAL A 36 -3.62 -7.15 1.60
CA VAL A 36 -2.89 -6.39 0.59
C VAL A 36 -3.88 -5.64 -0.30
N ASN A 37 -3.75 -4.31 -0.32
CA ASN A 37 -4.46 -3.50 -1.30
C ASN A 37 -3.71 -3.51 -2.63
N TRP A 38 -4.11 -4.42 -3.53
CA TRP A 38 -3.50 -4.61 -4.84
C TRP A 38 -3.67 -3.42 -5.79
N CYS A 39 -4.80 -2.72 -5.69
CA CYS A 39 -5.07 -1.52 -6.50
C CYS A 39 -4.12 -0.38 -6.13
N GLU A 40 -3.93 -0.16 -4.83
CA GLU A 40 -2.97 0.81 -4.31
C GLU A 40 -1.53 0.42 -4.67
N ALA A 41 -1.17 -0.86 -4.50
CA ALA A 41 0.15 -1.37 -4.91
C ALA A 41 0.45 -1.10 -6.39
N ARG A 42 -0.53 -1.34 -7.27
CA ARG A 42 -0.41 -1.05 -8.71
C ARG A 42 -0.28 0.45 -8.98
N SER A 43 -0.99 1.28 -8.24
CA SER A 43 -0.88 2.74 -8.35
C SER A 43 0.51 3.22 -7.94
N TYR A 44 1.03 2.72 -6.82
CA TYR A 44 2.36 3.04 -6.31
C TYR A 44 3.48 2.60 -7.23
N TRP A 45 3.42 1.38 -7.78
CA TRP A 45 4.34 0.94 -8.81
C TRP A 45 4.28 1.84 -10.06
N ARG A 46 3.08 2.28 -10.47
CA ARG A 46 2.91 3.09 -11.68
C ARG A 46 3.36 4.54 -11.55
N ARG A 47 3.16 5.15 -10.38
CA ARG A 47 3.28 6.60 -10.20
C ARG A 47 4.47 7.02 -9.34
N HIS A 48 4.93 6.15 -8.45
CA HIS A 48 5.89 6.50 -7.41
C HIS A 48 7.16 5.64 -7.45
N SER A 49 7.26 4.72 -8.42
CA SER A 49 8.40 3.80 -8.58
C SER A 49 8.74 3.03 -7.29
N CYS A 50 7.73 2.77 -6.44
CA CYS A 50 7.91 2.05 -5.19
C CYS A 50 8.23 0.58 -5.44
N THR A 51 9.05 0.02 -4.56
CA THR A 51 9.31 -1.40 -4.44
C THR A 51 8.17 -2.11 -3.71
N GLY A 52 8.02 -3.42 -3.93
CA GLY A 52 7.02 -4.21 -3.20
C GLY A 52 7.18 -4.13 -1.68
N ALA A 53 8.41 -4.02 -1.18
CA ALA A 53 8.69 -3.90 0.24
C ALA A 53 8.20 -2.58 0.85
N GLU A 54 8.38 -1.46 0.16
CA GLU A 54 7.87 -0.16 0.61
C GLU A 54 6.35 -0.16 0.68
N VAL A 55 5.68 -0.76 -0.33
CA VAL A 55 4.21 -0.86 -0.34
C VAL A 55 3.69 -1.64 0.87
N ILE A 56 4.28 -2.79 1.18
CA ILE A 56 3.88 -3.60 2.34
C ILE A 56 4.12 -2.85 3.65
N GLN A 57 5.23 -2.13 3.79
CA GLN A 57 5.49 -1.34 4.99
C GLN A 57 4.47 -0.21 5.16
N MET A 58 4.12 0.50 4.09
CA MET A 58 3.11 1.56 4.13
C MET A 58 1.73 1.01 4.49
N GLN A 59 1.31 -0.10 3.89
CA GLN A 59 0.03 -0.73 4.20
C GLN A 59 -0.01 -1.24 5.65
N ARG A 60 1.06 -1.88 6.10
CA ARG A 60 1.18 -2.32 7.50
C ARG A 60 1.10 -1.14 8.48
N ALA A 61 1.80 -0.05 8.21
CA ALA A 61 1.77 1.14 9.06
C ALA A 61 0.35 1.73 9.14
N ARG A 62 -0.39 1.75 8.03
CA ARG A 62 -1.78 2.18 8.01
C ARG A 62 -2.67 1.30 8.90
N GLU A 63 -2.60 -0.02 8.74
CA GLU A 63 -3.39 -0.96 9.56
C GLU A 63 -3.09 -0.82 11.06
N VAL A 64 -1.82 -0.65 11.43
CA VAL A 64 -1.41 -0.42 12.82
C VAL A 64 -1.99 0.89 13.36
N ASN A 65 -1.89 1.97 12.58
CA ASN A 65 -2.42 3.27 12.97
C ASN A 65 -3.95 3.25 13.12
N ASP A 66 -4.65 2.58 12.21
CA ASP A 66 -6.11 2.43 12.26
C ASP A 66 -6.52 1.61 13.50
N GLY A 67 -5.80 0.53 13.81
CA GLY A 67 -6.01 -0.25 15.03
C GLY A 67 -5.79 0.59 16.30
N GLN A 68 -4.74 1.41 16.35
CA GLN A 68 -4.49 2.32 17.47
C GLN A 68 -5.58 3.37 17.61
N TYR A 69 -6.07 3.95 16.51
CA TYR A 69 -7.16 4.92 16.53
C TYR A 69 -8.45 4.31 17.09
N MET A 70 -8.81 3.09 16.66
CA MET A 70 -9.99 2.39 17.14
C MET A 70 -9.92 2.04 18.63
N LEU A 71 -8.73 1.71 19.15
CA LEU A 71 -8.53 1.39 20.56
C LEU A 71 -8.44 2.64 21.46
N SER A 72 -7.90 3.74 20.95
CA SER A 72 -7.71 4.99 21.70
C SER A 72 -8.96 5.87 21.74
N THR A 73 -9.89 5.70 20.81
CA THR A 73 -11.14 6.46 20.80
C THR A 73 -12.15 5.80 21.75
N PRO A 74 -12.55 6.44 22.87
CA PRO A 74 -13.61 5.88 23.71
C PRO A 74 -14.87 5.74 22.86
N PRO A 75 -15.66 4.65 23.01
CA PRO A 75 -16.87 4.47 22.24
C PRO A 75 -17.73 5.71 22.45
N ARG A 76 -18.04 6.44 21.35
CA ARG A 76 -19.01 7.53 21.39
C ARG A 76 -20.26 6.94 22.03
N ARG A 77 -20.54 7.31 23.29
CA ARG A 77 -21.81 6.99 23.94
C ARG A 77 -22.87 7.51 22.99
N ARG A 78 -23.51 6.61 22.23
CA ARG A 78 -24.71 6.92 21.46
C ARG A 78 -25.68 7.40 22.52
N GLY A 79 -25.85 8.72 22.61
CA GLY A 79 -26.84 9.33 23.48
C GLY A 79 -28.17 8.72 23.10
N PHE A 80 -28.66 7.83 23.95
CA PHE A 80 -30.01 7.30 23.88
C PHE A 80 -30.92 8.50 24.15
N ARG A 81 -31.33 9.21 23.09
CA ARG A 81 -32.42 10.20 23.21
C ARG A 81 -33.68 9.39 23.48
N ARG A 82 -34.05 9.29 24.76
CA ARG A 82 -35.45 9.17 25.15
C ARG A 82 -36.03 10.58 25.06
N GLY A 83 -37.05 10.74 24.23
CA GLY A 83 -37.73 12.01 23.97
C GLY A 83 -38.45 11.92 22.64
#